data_AF-A0AA86Z1X3-F1
#
_entry.id   AF-A0AA86Z1X3-F1
#
_cell.length_a   1.000
_cell.length_b   1.000
_cell.length_c   1.000
_cell.angle_alpha   90.00
_cell.angle_beta   90.00
_cell.angle_gamma   90.00
#
_symmetry.space_group_name_H-M   'P 1'
#
loop_
_entity.id
_entity.type
_entity.pdbx_description
1 polymer ?
#
loop_
_entity_poly.entity_id
_entity_poly.type
_entity_poly.pdbx_seq_one_letter_code
_entity_poly.pdbx_strand_id
1 'polypeptide(L)'
;MTIYQSGLRLPIAQAFSQLLLNELDNSVINSAIDLTLVRAVTMNFRDPLYSAETGGFHPVEIRLLRQHEQWQFDYVTDFSFMGSYYPELEKELDICWSQSYIYHFMMGDIDEEEGGALFELWQRNFIQYHKMRCYEVSIQWETH
;
A
#
# COMPACT_ATOMS: atom_id res chain seq x y z
N MET A 1 -11.64 1.61 13.85
CA MET A 1 -11.56 2.74 12.90
C MET A 1 -11.69 2.18 11.49
N THR A 2 -12.22 2.95 10.54
CA THR A 2 -12.37 2.55 9.13
C THR A 2 -11.50 3.46 8.27
N ILE A 3 -10.84 2.91 7.25
CA ILE A 3 -10.16 3.71 6.23
C ILE A 3 -11.16 3.94 5.10
N TYR A 4 -11.37 5.19 4.73
CA TYR A 4 -12.33 5.57 3.71
C TYR A 4 -11.70 5.60 2.32
N GLN A 5 -12.55 5.55 1.30
CA GLN A 5 -12.18 5.68 -0.09
C GLN A 5 -12.90 6.89 -0.69
N SER A 6 -12.22 7.59 -1.59
CA SER A 6 -12.77 8.66 -2.42
C SER A 6 -12.18 8.53 -3.83
N GLY A 7 -12.93 8.91 -4.87
CA GLY A 7 -12.54 8.62 -6.26
C GLY A 7 -12.96 7.21 -6.67
N LEU A 8 -12.10 6.21 -6.43
CA LEU A 8 -12.38 4.79 -6.73
C LEU A 8 -13.18 4.10 -5.62
N ARG A 9 -13.98 3.09 -6.00
CA ARG A 9 -14.71 2.20 -5.08
C ARG A 9 -14.31 0.75 -5.33
N LEU A 10 -13.26 0.33 -4.64
CA LEU A 10 -12.75 -1.04 -4.73
C LEU A 10 -13.13 -1.86 -3.50
N PRO A 11 -13.32 -3.18 -3.62
CA PRO A 11 -13.55 -4.05 -2.48
C PRO A 11 -12.35 -3.99 -1.52
N ILE A 12 -12.60 -3.59 -0.27
CA ILE A 12 -11.59 -3.57 0.80
C ILE A 12 -11.89 -4.69 1.78
N ALA A 13 -10.95 -5.62 1.90
CA ALA A 13 -11.02 -6.63 2.94
C ALA A 13 -10.90 -5.96 4.32
N GLN A 14 -11.81 -6.28 5.24
CA GLN A 14 -11.73 -5.75 6.62
C GLN A 14 -10.37 -6.05 7.27
N ALA A 15 -9.82 -7.23 7.01
CA ALA A 15 -8.51 -7.64 7.50
C ALA A 15 -7.36 -6.79 6.92
N PHE A 16 -7.49 -6.27 5.69
CA PHE A 16 -6.51 -5.36 5.10
C PHE A 16 -6.52 -4.02 5.85
N SER A 17 -7.69 -3.41 6.03
CA SER A 17 -7.78 -2.15 6.79
C SER A 17 -7.29 -2.30 8.23
N GLN A 18 -7.64 -3.40 8.90
CA GLN A 18 -7.20 -3.66 10.28
C GLN A 18 -5.68 -3.80 10.37
N LEU A 19 -5.05 -4.49 9.40
CA LEU A 19 -3.60 -4.61 9.33
C LEU A 19 -2.94 -3.23 9.26
N LEU A 20 -3.39 -2.37 8.34
CA LEU A 20 -2.83 -1.02 8.18
C LEU A 20 -3.02 -0.18 9.45
N LEU A 21 -4.21 -0.22 10.05
CA LEU A 21 -4.49 0.54 11.27
C LEU A 21 -3.63 0.06 12.45
N ASN A 22 -3.38 -1.25 12.57
CA ASN A 22 -2.50 -1.77 13.62
C ASN A 22 -1.05 -1.27 13.46
N GLU A 23 -0.52 -1.23 12.23
CA GLU A 23 0.81 -0.68 11.97
C GLU A 23 0.88 0.82 12.29
N LEU A 24 -0.17 1.58 11.94
CA LEU A 24 -0.27 3.00 12.27
C LEU A 24 -0.34 3.23 13.79
N ASP A 25 -1.21 2.51 14.50
CA ASP A 25 -1.37 2.65 15.95
C ASP A 25 -0.05 2.33 16.68
N ASN A 26 0.65 1.27 16.28
CA ASN A 26 1.98 0.94 16.79
C ASN A 26 2.99 2.07 16.54
N SER A 27 2.99 2.66 15.35
CA SER A 27 3.89 3.76 15.01
C SER A 27 3.58 5.02 15.82
N VAL A 28 2.30 5.40 15.97
CA VAL A 28 1.88 6.55 16.77
C VAL A 28 2.36 6.43 18.21
N ILE A 29 2.21 5.25 18.81
CA ILE A 29 2.67 4.97 20.19
C ILE A 29 4.20 5.13 20.29
N ASN A 30 4.93 4.59 19.31
CA ASN A 30 6.40 4.58 19.35
C ASN A 30 7.03 5.95 19.02
N SER A 31 6.39 6.75 18.17
CA SER A 31 6.91 8.05 17.74
C SER A 31 6.36 9.23 18.54
N ALA A 32 5.34 9.02 19.39
CA ALA A 32 4.64 10.06 20.14
C ALA A 32 4.19 11.25 19.26
N ILE A 33 3.77 10.98 18.03
CA ILE A 33 3.40 12.03 17.07
C ILE A 33 2.04 12.65 17.43
N ASP A 34 1.96 13.98 17.33
CA ASP A 34 0.69 14.69 17.41
C ASP A 34 -0.06 14.54 16.09
N LEU A 35 -1.04 13.65 16.10
CA LEU A 35 -1.91 13.37 14.98
C LEU A 35 -2.66 14.61 14.45
N THR A 36 -2.87 15.67 15.26
CA THR A 36 -3.53 16.90 14.79
C THR A 36 -2.69 17.67 13.76
N LEU A 37 -1.37 17.42 13.70
CA LEU A 37 -0.45 18.04 12.76
C LEU A 37 -0.23 17.20 11.49
N VAL A 38 -0.74 15.97 11.45
CA VAL A 38 -0.50 15.03 10.36
C VAL A 38 -1.49 15.23 9.23
N ARG A 39 -1.00 15.35 8.00
CA ARG A 39 -1.79 15.40 6.76
C ARG A 39 -1.76 14.11 5.95
N ALA A 40 -0.70 13.33 6.06
CA ALA A 40 -0.60 12.03 5.40
C ALA A 40 0.38 11.10 6.12
N VAL A 41 0.30 9.82 5.79
CA VAL A 41 1.25 8.80 6.23
C VAL A 41 1.55 7.87 5.06
N THR A 42 2.83 7.56 4.87
CA THR A 42 3.31 6.58 3.90
C THR A 42 3.89 5.38 4.65
N MET A 43 3.32 4.20 4.41
CA MET A 43 3.76 2.91 4.93
C MET A 43 4.51 2.15 3.84
N ASN A 44 5.73 1.74 4.14
CA ASN A 44 6.60 0.98 3.26
C ASN A 44 6.81 -0.43 3.84
N PHE A 45 6.44 -1.46 3.09
CA PHE A 45 6.60 -2.88 3.44
C PHE A 45 7.68 -3.48 2.55
N ARG A 46 8.79 -3.94 3.13
CA ARG A 46 9.96 -4.40 2.37
C ARG A 46 10.44 -5.75 2.88
N ASP A 47 10.57 -6.71 1.98
CA ASP A 47 11.34 -7.93 2.25
C ASP A 47 12.84 -7.56 2.11
N PRO A 48 13.64 -7.68 3.17
CA PRO A 48 15.06 -7.31 3.13
C PRO A 48 15.89 -8.22 2.21
N LEU A 49 15.33 -9.37 1.80
CA LEU A 49 15.97 -10.31 0.88
C LEU A 49 15.49 -10.12 -0.58
N TYR A 50 14.56 -9.20 -0.83
CA TYR A 50 14.08 -8.92 -2.18
C TYR A 50 15.20 -8.37 -3.05
N SER A 51 15.50 -9.06 -4.13
CA SER A 51 16.49 -8.64 -5.14
C SER A 51 16.04 -9.03 -6.54
N ALA A 52 16.68 -8.45 -7.55
CA ALA A 52 16.38 -8.80 -8.93
C ALA A 52 16.87 -10.21 -9.29
N GLU A 53 17.91 -10.71 -8.62
CA GLU A 53 18.56 -11.98 -8.91
C GLU A 53 17.85 -13.16 -8.26
N THR A 54 17.38 -12.98 -7.02
CA THR A 54 16.79 -14.06 -6.22
C THR A 54 15.29 -13.91 -6.01
N GLY A 55 14.71 -12.80 -6.44
CA GLY A 55 13.33 -12.44 -6.13
C GLY A 55 13.13 -12.26 -4.63
N GLY A 56 11.93 -12.58 -4.15
CA GLY A 56 11.47 -12.38 -2.78
C GLY A 56 10.04 -11.83 -2.82
N PHE A 57 9.59 -11.21 -1.73
CA PHE A 57 8.29 -10.54 -1.72
C PHE A 57 8.44 -9.10 -2.20
N HIS A 58 7.55 -8.72 -3.11
CA HIS A 58 7.54 -7.38 -3.71
C HIS A 58 7.44 -6.29 -2.64
N PRO A 59 8.23 -5.20 -2.75
CA PRO A 59 8.04 -4.01 -1.96
C PRO A 59 6.66 -3.42 -2.21
N VAL A 60 6.00 -2.97 -1.15
CA VAL A 60 4.69 -2.32 -1.23
C VAL A 60 4.77 -0.97 -0.54
N GLU A 61 4.24 0.06 -1.20
CA GLU A 61 4.02 1.37 -0.61
C GLU A 61 2.52 1.67 -0.54
N ILE A 62 2.07 2.09 0.63
CA ILE A 62 0.67 2.44 0.88
C ILE A 62 0.63 3.81 1.53
N ARG A 63 -0.09 4.73 0.92
CA ARG A 63 -0.25 6.08 1.44
C ARG A 63 -1.69 6.35 1.82
N LEU A 64 -1.89 6.91 3.01
CA LEU A 64 -3.17 7.39 3.48
C LEU A 64 -3.11 8.90 3.72
N LEU A 65 -4.17 9.59 3.32
CA LEU A 65 -4.40 11.00 3.67
C LEU A 65 -5.20 11.08 4.98
N ARG A 66 -4.92 12.12 5.76
CA ARG A 66 -5.70 12.44 6.95
C ARG A 66 -6.59 13.64 6.65
N GLN A 67 -7.90 13.43 6.70
CA GLN A 67 -8.91 14.47 6.49
C GLN A 67 -9.99 14.36 7.55
N HIS A 68 -10.31 15.48 8.22
CA HIS A 68 -11.36 15.51 9.27
C HIS A 68 -11.21 14.39 10.31
N GLU A 69 -9.97 14.15 10.78
CA GLU A 69 -9.62 13.08 11.73
C GLU A 69 -9.85 11.64 11.22
N GLN A 70 -10.10 11.48 9.93
CA GLN A 70 -10.30 10.19 9.28
C GLN A 70 -9.17 9.90 8.30
N TRP A 71 -8.82 8.61 8.20
CA TRP A 71 -7.87 8.12 7.20
C TRP A 71 -8.59 7.81 5.90
N GLN A 72 -8.02 8.25 4.78
CA GLN A 72 -8.50 7.95 3.43
C GLN A 72 -7.37 7.34 2.61
N PHE A 73 -7.66 6.36 1.76
CA PHE A 73 -6.68 5.86 0.80
C PHE A 73 -6.25 6.96 -0.18
N ASP A 74 -4.94 7.14 -0.35
CA ASP A 74 -4.34 7.94 -1.41
C ASP A 74 -3.95 7.01 -2.58
N TYR A 75 -3.03 6.08 -2.29
CA TYR A 75 -2.61 5.05 -3.23
C TYR A 75 -2.09 3.79 -2.54
N VAL A 76 -2.06 2.71 -3.30
CA VAL A 76 -1.38 1.44 -3.03
C VAL A 76 -0.56 1.09 -4.26
N THR A 77 0.76 0.90 -4.08
CA THR A 77 1.67 0.52 -5.16
C THR A 77 2.47 -0.70 -4.76
N ASP A 78 2.43 -1.73 -5.60
CA ASP A 78 3.25 -2.93 -5.54
C ASP A 78 4.37 -2.79 -6.59
N PHE A 79 5.62 -3.04 -6.18
CA PHE A 79 6.79 -2.85 -7.03
C PHE A 79 7.47 -4.18 -7.34
N SER A 80 7.94 -4.33 -8.58
CA SER A 80 8.73 -5.49 -9.00
C SER A 80 9.96 -5.07 -9.81
N PHE A 81 11.01 -5.88 -9.78
CA PHE A 81 12.15 -5.70 -10.68
C PHE A 81 11.76 -6.12 -12.10
N MET A 82 11.91 -5.20 -13.06
CA MET A 82 11.60 -5.42 -14.47
C MET A 82 12.83 -5.23 -15.36
N GLY A 83 12.93 -6.04 -16.41
CA GLY A 83 14.02 -5.98 -17.39
C GLY A 83 15.11 -7.06 -17.19
N SER A 84 15.73 -7.48 -18.29
CA SER A 84 16.74 -8.56 -18.28
C SER A 84 18.18 -8.06 -18.15
N TYR A 85 18.43 -6.79 -18.44
CA TYR A 85 19.76 -6.18 -18.42
C TYR A 85 19.64 -4.84 -17.68
N TYR A 86 20.17 -4.78 -16.46
CA TYR A 86 19.92 -3.71 -15.47
C TYR A 86 18.44 -3.63 -15.05
N PRO A 87 17.98 -4.60 -14.24
CA PRO A 87 16.62 -4.58 -13.73
C PRO A 87 16.38 -3.34 -12.86
N GLU A 88 15.29 -2.64 -13.12
CA GLU A 88 14.85 -1.47 -12.36
C GLU A 88 13.60 -1.81 -11.54
N LEU A 89 13.45 -1.16 -10.39
CA LEU A 89 12.28 -1.34 -9.53
C LEU A 89 11.14 -0.50 -10.10
N GLU A 90 10.16 -1.17 -10.69
CA GLU A 90 9.04 -0.57 -11.43
C GLU A 90 7.70 -0.93 -10.80
N LYS A 91 6.64 -0.21 -11.20
CA LYS A 91 5.29 -0.47 -10.70
C LYS A 91 4.70 -1.73 -11.35
N GLU A 92 4.48 -2.76 -10.54
CA GLU A 92 3.74 -3.96 -10.94
C GLU A 92 2.24 -3.69 -10.96
N LEU A 93 1.73 -3.13 -9.85
CA LEU A 93 0.34 -2.72 -9.65
C LEU A 93 0.35 -1.36 -8.98
N ASP A 94 -0.47 -0.43 -9.48
CA ASP A 94 -0.64 0.89 -8.88
C ASP A 94 -2.11 1.28 -8.87
N ILE A 95 -2.64 1.53 -7.67
CA ILE A 95 -4.02 1.93 -7.45
C ILE A 95 -3.99 3.29 -6.79
N CYS A 96 -4.47 4.31 -7.48
CA CYS A 96 -4.50 5.68 -6.98
C CYS A 96 -5.93 6.19 -6.88
N TRP A 97 -6.43 6.32 -5.65
CA TRP A 97 -7.75 6.86 -5.35
C TRP A 97 -7.82 8.35 -5.66
N SER A 98 -6.77 9.11 -5.30
CA SER A 98 -6.75 10.57 -5.49
C SER A 98 -6.75 11.00 -6.96
N GLN A 99 -6.16 10.20 -7.85
CA GLN A 99 -6.15 10.43 -9.30
C GLN A 99 -7.15 9.54 -10.07
N SER A 100 -7.83 8.63 -9.37
CA SER A 100 -8.86 7.74 -9.91
C SER A 100 -8.37 6.87 -11.09
N TYR A 101 -7.26 6.16 -10.90
CA TYR A 101 -6.77 5.17 -11.86
C TYR A 101 -6.27 3.88 -11.20
N ILE A 102 -6.24 2.81 -12.00
CA ILE A 102 -5.73 1.50 -11.66
C ILE A 102 -4.83 1.06 -12.82
N TYR A 103 -3.58 0.73 -12.53
CA TYR A 103 -2.60 0.31 -13.51
C TYR A 103 -2.01 -1.05 -13.11
N HIS A 104 -1.82 -1.94 -14.08
CA HIS A 104 -1.05 -3.17 -13.92
C HIS A 104 -0.07 -3.34 -15.08
N PHE A 105 1.17 -3.77 -14.82
CA PHE A 105 2.23 -3.75 -15.83
C PHE A 105 1.88 -4.50 -17.14
N MET A 106 1.15 -5.61 -17.03
CA MET A 106 0.73 -6.39 -18.22
C MET A 106 -0.53 -5.85 -18.91
N MET A 107 -1.40 -5.16 -18.18
CA MET A 107 -2.73 -4.77 -18.65
C MET A 107 -2.82 -3.29 -19.03
N GLY A 108 -1.87 -2.47 -18.57
CA GLY A 108 -1.97 -1.02 -18.63
C GLY A 108 -3.00 -0.50 -17.64
N ASP A 109 -3.68 0.58 -18.01
CA ASP A 109 -4.80 1.13 -17.23
C ASP A 109 -6.03 0.22 -17.37
N ILE A 110 -6.63 -0.14 -16.23
CA ILE A 110 -7.81 -1.01 -16.15
C ILE A 110 -8.94 -0.33 -15.36
N ASP A 111 -10.17 -0.80 -15.56
CA ASP A 111 -11.35 -0.25 -14.90
C ASP A 111 -11.55 -0.78 -13.46
N GLU A 112 -12.53 -0.23 -12.74
CA GLU A 112 -12.82 -0.59 -11.35
C GLU A 112 -13.34 -2.03 -11.17
N GLU A 113 -13.94 -2.63 -12.21
CA GLU A 113 -14.44 -4.00 -12.13
C GLU A 113 -13.28 -5.00 -12.19
N GLU A 114 -12.44 -4.88 -13.21
CA GLU A 114 -11.23 -5.72 -13.37
C GLU A 114 -10.21 -5.43 -12.26
N GLY A 115 -9.98 -4.16 -11.98
CA GLY A 115 -9.09 -3.70 -10.91
C GLY A 115 -9.58 -4.13 -9.53
N GLY A 116 -10.89 -4.16 -9.29
CA GLY A 116 -11.47 -4.66 -8.06
C GLY A 116 -11.19 -6.14 -7.84
N ALA A 117 -11.41 -6.98 -8.86
CA ALA A 117 -11.13 -8.41 -8.80
C ALA A 117 -9.63 -8.69 -8.58
N LEU A 118 -8.75 -7.97 -9.30
CA LEU A 118 -7.31 -8.04 -9.11
C LEU A 118 -6.91 -7.66 -7.68
N PHE A 119 -7.50 -6.58 -7.16
CA PHE A 119 -7.17 -6.07 -5.84
C PHE A 119 -7.64 -6.99 -4.71
N GLU A 120 -8.74 -7.73 -4.86
CA GLU A 120 -9.15 -8.75 -3.87
C GLU A 120 -8.11 -9.87 -3.74
N LEU A 121 -7.59 -10.35 -4.87
CA LEU A 121 -6.54 -11.36 -4.90
C LEU A 121 -5.25 -10.82 -4.27
N TRP A 122 -4.84 -9.61 -4.68
CA TRP A 122 -3.64 -8.95 -4.18
C TRP A 122 -3.70 -8.76 -2.66
N GLN A 123 -4.80 -8.18 -2.14
CA GLN A 123 -4.98 -7.95 -0.70
C GLN A 123 -4.89 -9.24 0.09
N ARG A 124 -5.49 -10.33 -0.41
CA ARG A 124 -5.44 -11.65 0.25
C ARG A 124 -3.99 -12.14 0.38
N ASN A 125 -3.18 -12.00 -0.66
CA ASN A 125 -1.78 -12.43 -0.65
C ASN A 125 -0.94 -11.54 0.27
N PHE A 126 -1.06 -10.22 0.13
CA PHE A 126 -0.36 -9.24 0.95
C PHE A 126 -0.59 -9.47 2.45
N ILE A 127 -1.85 -9.70 2.86
CA ILE A 127 -2.19 -10.01 4.26
C ILE A 127 -1.46 -11.27 4.75
N GLN A 128 -1.36 -12.32 3.92
CA GLN A 128 -0.66 -13.54 4.32
C GLN A 128 0.85 -13.32 4.43
N TYR A 129 1.45 -12.60 3.49
CA TYR A 129 2.89 -12.29 3.51
C TYR A 129 3.26 -11.48 4.76
N HIS A 130 2.44 -10.48 5.09
CA HIS A 130 2.62 -9.72 6.34
C HIS A 130 2.48 -10.60 7.59
N LYS A 131 1.45 -11.46 7.65
CA LYS A 131 1.27 -12.42 8.77
C LYS A 131 2.44 -13.39 8.94
N MET A 132 3.08 -13.78 7.84
CA MET A 132 4.29 -14.61 7.84
C MET A 132 5.56 -13.83 8.19
N ARG A 133 5.46 -12.53 8.47
CA ARG A 133 6.57 -11.62 8.78
C ARG A 133 7.59 -11.53 7.64
N CYS A 134 7.11 -11.57 6.41
CA CYS A 134 7.94 -11.38 5.21
C CYS A 134 8.43 -9.93 5.05
N TYR A 135 7.81 -8.97 5.75
CA TYR A 135 8.08 -7.55 5.58
C TYR A 135 8.65 -6.92 6.84
N GLU A 136 9.69 -6.11 6.66
CA GLU A 136 10.03 -5.00 7.54
C GLU A 136 9.14 -3.79 7.17
N VAL A 137 8.51 -3.18 8.19
CA VAL A 137 7.59 -2.06 7.99
C VAL A 137 8.24 -0.77 8.46
N SER A 138 8.22 0.24 7.60
CA SER A 138 8.65 1.60 7.92
C SER A 138 7.52 2.59 7.67
N ILE A 139 7.38 3.58 8.55
CA ILE A 139 6.30 4.55 8.53
C ILE A 139 6.89 5.95 8.48
N GLN A 140 6.42 6.73 7.51
CA GLN A 140 6.82 8.12 7.29
C GLN A 140 5.61 9.02 7.46
N TRP A 141 5.69 9.92 8.42
CA TRP A 141 4.63 10.87 8.71
C TRP A 141 4.86 12.18 7.96
N GLU A 142 3.80 12.71 7.37
CA GLU A 142 3.82 14.01 6.70
C GLU A 142 2.96 14.99 7.50
N THR A 143 3.61 16.01 8.06
CA THR A 143 2.94 17.06 8.83
C THR A 143 2.68 18.31 7.99
N HIS A 144 1.88 19.22 8.54
CA HIS A 144 1.79 20.61 8.08
C HIS A 144 3.10 21.37 8.28
#